data_AF-A0A8X7QEZ9-F1
#
_entry.id   AF-A0A8X7QEZ9-F1
#
_cell.length_a   1.000
_cell.length_b   1.000
_cell.length_c   1.000
_cell.angle_alpha   90.00
_cell.angle_beta   90.00
_cell.angle_gamma   90.00
#
_symmetry.space_group_name_H-M   'P 1'
#
loop_
_entity.id
_entity.type
_entity.pdbx_description
1 polymer ?
#
loop_
_entity_poly.entity_id
_entity_poly.type
_entity_poly.pdbx_seq_one_letter_code
_entity_poly.pdbx_strand_id
1 'polypeptide(L)' 'MSGNLVSDSYKKFKATITVTPKAYEADGSRVLWTVEFEKIRHDVEDPVWIIDSLINYLKEIDGVLIYSLF' A
#
# COMPACT_ATOMS: atom_id res chain seq x y z
N MET A 1 -23.30 -1.04 8.35
CA MET A 1 -22.28 -1.52 9.31
C MET A 1 -20.98 -0.83 8.98
N SER A 2 -20.54 0.11 9.81
CA SER A 2 -19.27 0.84 9.66
C SER A 2 -18.17 0.16 10.48
N GLY A 3 -17.93 -1.13 10.19
CA GLY A 3 -16.82 -1.87 10.79
C GLY A 3 -15.57 -1.64 9.95
N ASN A 4 -14.46 -1.28 10.59
CA ASN A 4 -13.18 -1.19 9.91
C ASN A 4 -12.76 -2.63 9.55
N LEU A 5 -12.84 -2.96 8.25
CA LEU A 5 -12.49 -4.27 7.67
C LEU A 5 -11.15 -4.82 8.19
N VAL A 6 -10.21 -3.94 8.51
CA VAL A 6 -8.90 -4.30 9.05
C VAL A 6 -9.00 -4.73 10.52
N SER A 7 -9.69 -3.96 11.37
CA SER A 7 -9.81 -4.28 12.81
C SER A 7 -10.70 -5.50 13.07
N ASP A 8 -11.64 -5.79 12.16
CA ASP A 8 -12.55 -6.93 12.30
C ASP A 8 -11.92 -8.26 11.82
N SER A 9 -10.78 -8.16 11.13
CA SER A 9 -10.10 -9.30 10.49
C SER A 9 -8.71 -9.59 11.07
N TYR A 10 -7.97 -8.56 11.51
CA TYR A 10 -6.57 -8.68 11.94
C TYR A 10 -6.34 -8.09 13.33
N LYS A 11 -5.66 -8.83 14.20
CA LYS A 11 -5.21 -8.38 15.54
C LYS A 11 -4.06 -7.40 15.44
N LYS A 12 -3.15 -7.67 14.51
CA LYS A 12 -2.03 -6.82 14.14
C LYS A 12 -2.10 -6.57 12.66
N PHE A 13 -2.00 -5.32 12.27
CA PHE A 13 -1.86 -4.94 10.87
C PHE A 13 -0.86 -3.79 10.78
N LYS A 14 0.29 -4.03 10.16
CA LYS A 14 1.35 -3.04 9.97
C LYS A 14 1.78 -3.03 8.53
N ALA A 15 1.85 -1.83 7.98
CA ALA A 15 2.09 -1.59 6.58
C ALA A 15 3.25 -0.60 6.45
N THR A 16 4.28 -0.95 5.69
CA THR A 16 5.51 -0.15 5.55
C THR A 16 5.76 0.15 4.08
N ILE A 17 5.78 1.43 3.71
CA ILE A 17 6.18 1.90 2.39
C ILE A 17 7.62 2.39 2.49
N THR A 18 8.48 1.90 1.61
CA THR A 18 9.81 2.46 1.37
C THR A 18 9.88 2.96 -0.06
N VAL A 19 10.20 4.24 -0.23
CA VAL A 19 10.39 4.87 -1.54
C VAL A 19 11.87 5.19 -1.69
N THR A 20 12.49 4.68 -2.76
CA THR A 20 13.92 4.88 -3.04
C THR A 20 14.08 5.54 -4.40
N PRO A 21 14.71 6.73 -4.48
CA PRO A 21 15.01 7.37 -5.77
C PRO A 21 15.85 6.47 -6.66
N LYS A 22 15.60 6.48 -7.97
CA LYS A 22 16.50 5.81 -8.93
C LYS A 22 17.76 6.66 -9.10
N ALA A 23 18.93 6.05 -8.92
CA ALA A 23 20.21 6.78 -8.91
C ALA A 23 20.74 7.17 -10.30
N TYR A 24 20.29 6.50 -11.37
CA TYR A 24 20.87 6.64 -12.72
C TYR A 24 19.86 7.00 -13.81
N GLU A 25 18.57 7.06 -13.48
CA GLU A 25 17.52 7.50 -14.39
C GLU A 25 16.91 8.75 -13.78
N ALA A 26 16.91 9.85 -14.54
CA ALA A 26 16.49 11.16 -14.06
C ALA A 26 15.02 11.22 -13.59
N ASP A 27 14.22 10.17 -13.84
CA ASP A 27 12.82 10.12 -13.47
C ASP A 27 12.42 8.87 -12.68
N GLY A 28 11.78 9.13 -11.54
CA GLY A 28 11.00 8.15 -10.79
C GLY A 28 11.67 7.57 -9.55
N SER A 29 10.90 6.76 -8.84
CA SER A 29 11.30 6.08 -7.61
C SER A 29 10.89 4.61 -7.64
N ARG A 30 11.63 3.76 -6.93
CA ARG A 30 11.22 2.39 -6.62
C ARG A 30 10.42 2.41 -5.33
N VAL A 31 9.23 1.82 -5.37
CA VAL A 31 8.39 1.63 -4.18
C VAL A 31 8.48 0.17 -3.74
N LEU A 32 8.82 -0.05 -2.48
CA LEU A 32 8.74 -1.34 -1.80
C LEU A 32 7.65 -1.24 -0.72
N TRP A 33 6.73 -2.21 -0.72
CA TRP A 33 5.68 -2.30 0.27
C TRP A 33 5.74 -3.63 1.00
N THR A 34 5.67 -3.56 2.33
CA THR A 34 5.67 -4.73 3.20
C THR A 34 4.46 -4.66 4.13
N VAL A 35 3.66 -5.74 4.17
CA VAL A 35 2.56 -5.90 5.13
C VAL A 35 2.93 -7.01 6.11
N GLU A 36 2.96 -6.68 7.39
CA GLU A 36 3.01 -7.63 8.50
C GLU A 36 1.61 -7.70 9.14
N PHE A 37 1.02 -8.89 9.23
CA PHE A 37 -0.31 -9.04 9.82
C PHE A 37 -0.43 -10.28 10.71
N GLU A 38 -1.36 -10.21 11.66
CA GLU A 38 -1.80 -11.35 12.47
C GLU A 38 -3.33 -11.43 12.37
N LYS A 39 -3.85 -12.55 11.88
CA LYS A 39 -5.29 -12.77 11.72
C LYS A 39 -5.97 -12.97 13.07
N ILE A 40 -7.21 -12.53 13.20
CA ILE A 40 -8.04 -12.84 14.38
C ILE A 40 -8.43 -14.32 14.39
N ARG A 41 -8.61 -14.92 13.21
CA ARG A 41 -9.02 -16.30 12.99
C ARG A 41 -8.32 -16.90 11.76
N HIS A 42 -8.26 -18.22 11.66
CA HIS A 42 -7.56 -18.91 10.57
C HIS A 42 -8.26 -18.80 9.20
N ASP A 43 -9.58 -18.59 9.21
CA ASP A 43 -10.44 -18.47 8.02
C ASP A 43 -10.42 -17.06 7.40
N VAL A 44 -9.82 -16.08 8.07
CA VAL A 44 -9.61 -14.75 7.51
C VAL A 44 -8.61 -14.86 6.36
N GLU A 45 -8.94 -14.28 5.21
CA GLU A 45 -8.04 -14.28 4.04
C GLU A 45 -6.79 -13.41 4.27
N ASP A 46 -5.74 -13.69 3.53
CA ASP A 46 -4.58 -12.81 3.49
C ASP A 46 -4.99 -11.46 2.86
N PRO A 47 -4.44 -10.32 3.32
CA PRO A 47 -4.83 -8.98 2.86
C PRO A 47 -4.25 -8.64 1.48
N VAL A 48 -4.32 -9.56 0.51
CA VAL A 48 -3.76 -9.37 -0.84
C VAL A 48 -4.46 -8.21 -1.56
N TRP A 49 -5.74 -7.99 -1.28
CA TRP A 49 -6.53 -6.87 -1.81
C TRP A 49 -5.95 -5.47 -1.50
N ILE A 50 -5.14 -5.35 -0.42
CA ILE A 50 -4.46 -4.08 -0.08
C ILE A 50 -3.37 -3.75 -1.09
N ILE A 51 -2.77 -4.75 -1.73
CA ILE A 51 -1.73 -4.53 -2.74
C ILE A 51 -2.32 -3.80 -3.95
N ASP A 52 -3.44 -4.30 -4.49
CA ASP A 52 -4.11 -3.68 -5.63
C ASP A 52 -4.62 -2.28 -5.31
N SER A 53 -5.20 -2.11 -4.11
CA SER A 53 -5.67 -0.81 -3.62
C SER A 53 -4.54 0.22 -3.56
N LEU A 54 -3.37 -0.18 -3.04
CA LEU A 54 -2.20 0.69 -2.94
C LEU A 54 -1.60 1.00 -4.32
N ILE A 55 -1.53 0.03 -5.23
CA ILE A 55 -1.06 0.25 -6.60
C ILE A 55 -1.95 1.28 -7.32
N ASN A 56 -3.26 1.15 -7.19
CA ASN A 56 -4.20 2.10 -7.80
C ASN A 56 -4.05 3.49 -7.21
N TYR A 57 -3.97 3.61 -5.89
CA TYR A 57 -3.72 4.87 -5.20
C TYR A 57 -2.40 5.53 -5.61
N LEU A 58 -1.32 4.74 -5.69
CA LEU A 58 -0.01 5.26 -6.12
C LEU A 58 -0.02 5.71 -7.58
N LYS A 59 -0.72 5.01 -8.49
CA LYS A 59 -0.87 5.45 -9.88
C LYS A 59 -1.67 6.74 -10.01
N GLU A 60 -2.74 6.88 -9.23
CA GLU A 60 -3.52 8.12 -9.18
C GLU A 60 -2.67 9.29 -8.69
N ILE A 61 -1.89 9.08 -7.62
CA ILE A 61 -0.99 10.10 -7.07
C ILE A 61 0.18 10.40 -7.99
N ASP A 62 0.78 9.40 -8.62
CA ASP A 62 1.88 9.60 -9.57
C ASP A 62 1.41 10.47 -10.74
N GLY A 63 0.19 10.22 -11.25
CA GLY A 63 -0.47 11.12 -12.18
C GLY A 63 -0.58 12.53 -11.63
N VAL A 64 -1.14 12.72 -10.43
CA VAL A 64 -1.29 14.04 -9.82
C VAL A 64 0.05 14.75 -9.59
N LEU A 65 1.08 14.05 -9.10
CA LEU A 65 2.41 14.61 -8.80
C LEU A 65 3.16 15.00 -10.07
N ILE A 66 3.05 14.22 -11.15
CA ILE A 66 3.60 14.55 -12.47
C ILE A 66 2.92 15.78 -13.07
N TYR A 67 1.59 15.93 -12.90
CA TYR A 67 0.84 17.08 -13.43
C TYR A 67 0.88 18.34 -12.54
N SER A 68 1.25 18.24 -11.26
CA SER A 68 1.28 19.36 -10.32
C SER A 68 2.59 20.16 -10.27
N LEU A 69 3.58 19.82 -11.11
CA LEU A 69 4.89 20.48 -11.18
C LEU A 69 5.11 21.32 -12.46
N PHE A 70 4.03 21.76 -13.13
CA PHE A 70 4.07 22.74 -14.23
C PHE A 70 3.19 23.96 -13.94
#